data_AF-A0A7S2SW84-F1
#
_entry.id   AF-A0A7S2SW84-F1
#
_cell.length_a   1.000
_cell.length_b   1.000
_cell.length_c   1.000
_cell.angle_alpha   90.00
_cell.angle_beta   90.00
_cell.angle_gamma   90.00
#
_symmetry.space_group_name_H-M   'P 1'
#
loop_
_entity.id
_entity.type
_entity.pdbx_description
1 polymer ?
#
loop_
_entity_poly.entity_id
_entity_poly.type
_entity_poly.pdbx_seq_one_letter_code
_entity_poly.pdbx_strand_id
1 'polypeptide(L)'
;GTSRRRSSEVQEGPLCLKRDLSVQEAMQASGEGILVRRLSFSYPAPTTALGAGSSAGGQVLHELDFAVPPGSRTLLVGANGAGKSTLLELIAGRRRPQGGGEVQVEGVDPFKHQNQSRVTLLSAQWAAAVATMAAVPVAQLVSSIAGKDALVQERAQRLTKILEVDPTWVTRDLSEGQRRRVQLVCLLCPLYRLALLDEVTAELDVVSRRRLLSFLLADSTMRGASLVYCTHVFDGLEDLCTHALHLHHGRLVRCEPLAGGRLSLYDTVLEWLSAVGDASTAEGILATLEELGKSPAGGEAAPPPPEQTGKAAVDLLDVVWGFHHGHPLFRHLSFTVGRGTCCLLTGANGAGKTTL
;
A
#
# COMPACT_ATOMS: atom_id res chain seq x y z
N GLY A 1 43.24 6.26 -20.45
CA GLY A 1 42.41 7.11 -21.31
C GLY A 1 41.04 6.48 -21.47
N THR A 2 40.02 7.13 -20.90
CA THR A 2 38.58 7.06 -21.22
C THR A 2 37.90 5.67 -21.27
N SER A 3 37.42 5.24 -20.11
CA SER A 3 36.27 4.32 -19.97
C SER A 3 34.98 5.07 -20.32
N ARG A 4 34.28 4.62 -21.38
CA ARG A 4 32.95 5.10 -21.75
C ARG A 4 31.93 4.53 -20.76
N ARG A 5 31.47 5.36 -19.82
CA ARG A 5 30.23 5.14 -19.07
C ARG A 5 29.08 5.03 -20.09
N ARG A 6 28.45 3.86 -20.18
CA ARG A 6 27.15 3.71 -20.85
C ARG A 6 26.12 4.41 -19.95
N SER A 7 25.60 5.53 -20.44
CA SER A 7 24.41 6.19 -19.93
C SER A 7 23.24 5.18 -19.96
N SER A 8 22.59 5.01 -18.82
CA SER A 8 21.32 4.30 -18.69
C SER A 8 20.23 5.07 -19.42
N GLU A 9 19.99 4.72 -20.68
CA GLU A 9 18.83 5.18 -21.42
C GLU A 9 17.58 4.52 -20.83
N VAL A 10 16.67 5.35 -20.31
CA VAL A 10 15.32 4.96 -19.89
C VAL A 10 14.62 4.34 -21.10
N GLN A 11 14.28 3.04 -21.03
CA GLN A 11 13.44 2.43 -22.05
C GLN A 11 12.05 3.06 -22.00
N GLU A 12 11.74 3.86 -23.03
CA GLU A 12 10.47 4.56 -23.22
C GLU A 12 9.34 3.54 -23.47
N GLY A 13 8.55 3.24 -22.43
CA GLY A 13 7.28 2.53 -22.57
C GLY A 13 6.19 3.42 -23.21
N PRO A 14 5.13 2.85 -23.81
CA PRO A 14 4.13 3.57 -24.62
C PRO A 14 3.29 4.63 -23.88
N LEU A 15 3.50 4.81 -22.58
CA LEU A 15 2.80 5.78 -21.72
C LEU A 15 3.78 6.66 -20.91
N CYS A 16 5.09 6.52 -21.14
CA CYS A 16 6.07 7.53 -20.71
C CYS A 16 5.94 8.74 -21.64
N LEU A 17 5.23 9.77 -21.17
CA LEU A 17 4.84 10.93 -21.97
C LEU A 17 6.08 11.69 -22.48
N LYS A 18 6.23 11.81 -23.81
CA LYS A 18 7.21 12.71 -24.44
C LYS A 18 6.85 14.16 -24.09
N ARG A 19 7.87 14.92 -23.68
CA ARG A 19 7.86 16.11 -22.82
C ARG A 19 6.86 17.26 -23.11
N ASP A 20 6.20 17.37 -24.25
CA ASP A 20 5.28 18.52 -24.47
C ASP A 20 4.01 18.25 -25.31
N LEU A 21 4.03 17.37 -26.33
CA LEU A 21 2.88 17.15 -27.23
C LEU A 21 1.94 16.00 -26.80
N SER A 22 2.45 14.99 -26.11
CA SER A 22 1.71 13.74 -25.82
C SER A 22 0.67 13.87 -24.70
N VAL A 23 0.78 14.88 -23.83
CA VAL A 23 -0.14 15.05 -22.69
C VAL A 23 -1.52 15.54 -23.13
N GLN A 24 -1.59 16.42 -24.13
CA GLN A 24 -2.87 16.89 -24.69
C GLN A 24 -3.59 15.79 -25.49
N GLU A 25 -2.83 14.96 -26.20
CA GLU A 25 -3.37 13.77 -26.87
C GLU A 25 -3.80 12.71 -25.85
N ALA A 26 -3.04 12.54 -24.75
CA ALA A 26 -3.43 11.69 -23.63
C ALA A 26 -4.69 12.22 -22.90
N MET A 27 -4.89 13.53 -22.80
CA MET A 27 -6.14 14.11 -22.29
C MET A 27 -7.34 13.78 -23.18
N GLN A 28 -7.17 13.82 -24.51
CA GLN A 28 -8.22 13.42 -25.46
C GLN A 28 -8.44 11.91 -25.50
N ALA A 29 -7.40 11.10 -25.28
CA ALA A 29 -7.47 9.65 -25.36
C ALA A 29 -7.86 8.95 -24.03
N SER A 30 -7.49 9.51 -22.88
CA SER A 30 -7.62 8.82 -21.57
C SER A 30 -8.92 9.15 -20.84
N GLY A 31 -9.58 10.26 -21.17
CA GLY A 31 -10.65 10.80 -20.32
C GLY A 31 -10.13 11.36 -18.99
N GLU A 32 -10.96 12.12 -18.29
CA GLU A 32 -10.58 12.84 -17.05
C GLU A 32 -10.33 11.89 -15.86
N GLY A 33 -9.17 11.22 -15.82
CA GLY A 33 -8.74 10.37 -14.70
C GLY A 33 -7.78 11.07 -13.75
N ILE A 34 -6.53 10.63 -13.69
CA ILE A 34 -5.45 11.31 -12.95
C ILE A 34 -4.48 11.89 -13.96
N LEU A 35 -4.14 13.17 -13.83
CA LEU A 35 -3.14 13.84 -14.65
C LEU A 35 -2.10 14.50 -13.74
N VAL A 36 -0.84 14.22 -14.01
CA VAL A 36 0.30 14.83 -13.34
C VAL A 36 1.26 15.36 -14.41
N ARG A 37 1.63 16.64 -14.32
CA ARG A 37 2.54 17.29 -15.27
C ARG A 37 3.66 18.01 -14.56
N ARG A 38 4.91 17.77 -14.99
CA ARG A 38 6.14 18.41 -14.48
C ARG A 38 6.17 18.52 -12.96
N LEU A 39 5.62 17.53 -12.26
CA LEU A 39 5.44 17.59 -10.82
C LEU A 39 6.78 17.40 -10.13
N SER A 40 7.21 18.44 -9.43
CA SER A 40 8.43 18.42 -8.62
C SER A 40 8.10 18.77 -7.17
N PHE A 41 8.80 18.13 -6.23
CA PHE A 41 8.60 18.38 -4.81
C PHE A 41 9.89 18.17 -4.03
N SER A 42 10.15 19.09 -3.10
CA SER A 42 11.22 19.01 -2.11
C SER A 42 10.63 19.24 -0.72
N TYR A 43 11.14 18.53 0.29
CA TYR A 43 10.81 18.89 1.67
C TYR A 43 11.49 20.22 2.01
N PRO A 44 10.84 21.11 2.78
CA PRO A 44 11.51 22.29 3.31
C PRO A 44 12.72 21.84 4.14
N ALA A 45 13.83 22.56 4.03
CA ALA A 45 15.00 22.30 4.86
C ALA A 45 14.58 22.39 6.34
N PRO A 46 15.03 21.45 7.20
CA PRO A 46 14.78 21.58 8.62
C PRO A 46 15.37 22.91 9.09
N THR A 47 14.55 23.76 9.71
CA THR A 47 15.02 24.97 10.40
C THR A 47 15.83 24.55 11.61
N THR A 48 17.08 24.16 11.41
CA THR A 48 18.05 24.15 12.50
C THR A 48 18.38 25.60 12.83
N ALA A 49 18.05 26.00 14.05
CA ALA A 49 18.45 27.28 14.60
C ALA A 49 19.99 27.40 14.52
N LEU A 50 20.44 28.55 14.00
CA LEU A 50 21.81 29.08 14.08
C LEU A 50 22.91 28.29 13.33
N GLY A 51 23.25 28.77 12.12
CA GLY A 51 24.67 28.97 11.79
C GLY A 51 25.47 27.82 11.16
N ALA A 52 24.85 26.76 10.64
CA ALA A 52 25.54 25.80 9.77
C ALA A 52 24.81 25.70 8.43
N GLY A 53 25.56 25.80 7.32
CA GLY A 53 25.04 25.83 5.95
C GLY A 53 23.95 24.78 5.74
N SER A 54 22.73 25.28 5.50
CA SER A 54 21.55 24.46 5.22
C SER A 54 21.86 23.50 4.09
N SER A 55 21.86 22.20 4.38
CA SER A 55 21.57 21.22 3.34
C SER A 55 20.17 21.55 2.83
N ALA A 56 20.09 21.97 1.57
CA ALA A 56 18.81 22.13 0.89
C ALA A 56 18.02 20.83 1.13
N GLY A 57 16.78 20.95 1.62
CA GLY A 57 15.93 19.79 1.80
C GLY A 57 15.90 19.00 0.49
N GLY A 58 16.25 17.71 0.56
CA GLY A 58 16.44 16.88 -0.61
C GLY A 58 15.19 16.89 -1.48
N GLN A 59 15.37 17.16 -2.78
CA GLN A 59 14.28 17.01 -3.74
C GLN A 59 13.85 15.54 -3.77
N VAL A 60 12.57 15.30 -3.58
CA VAL A 60 11.97 13.97 -3.47
C VAL A 60 11.39 13.53 -4.79
N LEU A 61 10.77 14.45 -5.54
CA LEU A 61 10.17 14.18 -6.85
C LEU A 61 10.76 15.12 -7.90
N HIS A 62 11.07 14.57 -9.08
CA HIS A 62 11.76 15.25 -10.16
C HIS A 62 10.95 15.18 -11.46
N GLU A 63 10.18 16.23 -11.74
CA GLU A 63 9.43 16.43 -12.99
C GLU A 63 8.65 15.19 -13.43
N LEU A 64 7.71 14.74 -12.60
CA LEU A 64 6.85 13.62 -12.97
C LEU A 64 5.81 14.05 -14.01
N ASP A 65 5.68 13.26 -15.07
CA ASP A 65 4.66 13.39 -16.11
C ASP A 65 3.98 12.03 -16.32
N PHE A 66 2.69 11.95 -16.02
CA PHE A 66 1.86 10.78 -16.34
C PHE A 66 0.38 11.10 -16.37
N ALA A 67 -0.37 10.23 -17.06
CA ALA A 67 -1.81 10.22 -17.03
C ALA A 67 -2.31 8.79 -16.85
N VAL A 68 -3.39 8.64 -16.08
CA VAL A 68 -4.07 7.37 -15.88
C VAL A 68 -5.57 7.57 -16.18
N PRO A 69 -6.22 6.70 -16.97
CA PRO A 69 -7.64 6.82 -17.29
C PRO A 69 -8.55 6.77 -16.04
N PRO A 70 -9.76 7.35 -16.09
CA PRO A 70 -10.74 7.23 -15.01
C PRO A 70 -11.19 5.77 -14.84
N GLY A 71 -11.57 5.39 -13.61
CA GLY A 71 -11.93 4.03 -13.25
C GLY A 71 -10.75 3.05 -13.18
N SER A 72 -9.52 3.53 -13.42
CA SER A 72 -8.32 2.70 -13.34
C SER A 72 -8.00 2.35 -11.89
N ARG A 73 -7.56 1.11 -11.72
CA ARG A 73 -7.00 0.59 -10.47
C ARG A 73 -5.51 0.42 -10.67
N THR A 74 -4.72 1.29 -10.07
CA THR A 74 -3.31 1.48 -10.42
C THR A 74 -2.43 1.04 -9.26
N LEU A 75 -1.50 0.14 -9.52
CA LEU A 75 -0.45 -0.22 -8.57
C LEU A 75 0.69 0.81 -8.66
N LEU A 76 1.13 1.36 -7.53
CA LEU A 76 2.30 2.22 -7.44
C LEU A 76 3.45 1.44 -6.79
N VAL A 77 4.48 1.13 -7.57
CA VAL A 77 5.65 0.36 -7.13
C VAL A 77 6.92 1.20 -7.14
N GLY A 78 7.91 0.78 -6.37
CA GLY A 78 9.20 1.45 -6.23
C GLY A 78 9.85 1.14 -4.89
N ALA A 79 11.15 1.36 -4.76
CA ALA A 79 11.89 1.16 -3.51
C ALA A 79 11.37 2.04 -2.35
N ASN A 80 11.77 1.69 -1.13
CA ASN A 80 11.56 2.55 0.04
C ASN A 80 12.31 3.88 -0.15
N GLY A 81 11.63 4.99 0.15
CA GLY A 81 12.19 6.33 -0.08
C GLY A 81 12.10 6.84 -1.51
N ALA A 82 11.55 6.08 -2.48
CA ALA A 82 11.38 6.54 -3.86
C ALA A 82 10.40 7.72 -4.03
N GLY A 83 9.61 8.06 -3.00
CA GLY A 83 8.65 9.16 -3.01
C GLY A 83 7.18 8.75 -3.18
N LYS A 84 6.84 7.46 -3.06
CA LYS A 84 5.48 6.92 -3.27
C LYS A 84 4.42 7.61 -2.39
N SER A 85 4.59 7.60 -1.07
CA SER A 85 3.68 8.27 -0.13
C SER A 85 3.60 9.78 -0.38
N THR A 86 4.74 10.43 -0.70
CA THR A 86 4.79 11.85 -1.04
C THR A 86 3.95 12.15 -2.30
N LEU A 87 4.03 11.29 -3.33
CA LEU A 87 3.22 11.40 -4.53
C LEU A 87 1.73 11.26 -4.22
N LEU A 88 1.35 10.27 -3.40
CA LEU A 88 -0.04 10.10 -2.96
C LEU A 88 -0.55 11.34 -2.19
N GLU A 89 0.25 11.92 -1.29
CA GLU A 89 -0.12 13.13 -0.55
C GLU A 89 -0.28 14.37 -1.47
N LEU A 90 0.51 14.47 -2.54
CA LEU A 90 0.36 15.52 -3.56
C LEU A 90 -0.91 15.32 -4.39
N ILE A 91 -1.20 14.09 -4.84
CA ILE A 91 -2.44 13.76 -5.57
C ILE A 91 -3.68 13.97 -4.68
N ALA A 92 -3.56 13.68 -3.39
CA ALA A 92 -4.61 13.94 -2.40
C ALA A 92 -4.85 15.44 -2.12
N GLY A 93 -4.04 16.34 -2.65
CA GLY A 93 -4.07 17.76 -2.30
C GLY A 93 -3.70 18.05 -0.84
N ARG A 94 -3.06 17.10 -0.14
CA ARG A 94 -2.60 17.23 1.26
C ARG A 94 -1.27 17.97 1.36
N ARG A 95 -0.48 17.98 0.29
CA ARG A 95 0.72 18.81 0.14
C ARG A 95 0.63 19.65 -1.13
N ARG A 96 1.29 20.80 -1.11
CA ARG A 96 1.44 21.67 -2.28
C ARG A 96 2.76 21.34 -2.98
N PRO A 97 2.78 21.19 -4.32
CA PRO A 97 4.03 21.09 -5.06
C PRO A 97 4.84 22.40 -4.93
N GLN A 98 5.95 22.34 -4.18
CA GLN A 98 6.93 23.43 -4.09
C GLN A 98 7.97 23.17 -5.19
N GLY A 99 7.87 23.88 -6.31
CA GLY A 99 8.73 23.64 -7.49
C GLY A 99 8.02 23.71 -8.83
N GLY A 100 6.69 23.84 -8.84
CA GLY A 100 5.87 23.85 -10.06
C GLY A 100 5.31 22.49 -10.42
N GLY A 101 4.55 22.47 -11.51
CA GLY A 101 3.80 21.30 -11.96
C GLY A 101 2.30 21.39 -11.65
N GLU A 102 1.55 20.51 -12.27
CA GLU A 102 0.10 20.47 -12.22
C GLU A 102 -0.36 19.07 -11.84
N VAL A 103 -1.37 19.01 -10.97
CA VAL A 103 -2.07 17.77 -10.62
C VAL A 103 -3.54 18.01 -10.84
N GLN A 104 -4.18 17.15 -11.60
CA GLN A 104 -5.62 17.12 -11.77
C GLN A 104 -6.14 15.73 -11.47
N VAL A 105 -7.27 15.67 -10.77
CA VAL A 105 -8.05 14.46 -10.53
C VAL A 105 -9.44 14.73 -11.07
N GLU A 106 -9.85 13.98 -12.08
CA GLU A 106 -11.09 14.19 -12.83
C GLU A 106 -11.25 15.64 -13.30
N GLY A 107 -10.18 16.20 -13.90
CA GLY A 107 -10.15 17.58 -14.38
C GLY A 107 -10.09 18.65 -13.28
N VAL A 108 -10.09 18.26 -12.00
CA VAL A 108 -10.10 19.17 -10.86
C VAL A 108 -8.73 19.21 -10.16
N ASP A 109 -8.21 20.41 -9.91
CA ASP A 109 -7.04 20.61 -9.06
C ASP A 109 -7.39 20.25 -7.60
N PRO A 110 -6.83 19.15 -7.04
CA PRO A 110 -7.19 18.67 -5.72
C PRO A 110 -6.72 19.61 -4.60
N PHE A 111 -5.75 20.49 -4.86
CA PHE A 111 -5.27 21.46 -3.88
C PHE A 111 -6.21 22.66 -3.76
N LYS A 112 -6.73 23.15 -4.89
CA LYS A 112 -7.66 24.30 -4.91
C LYS A 112 -9.09 23.91 -4.55
N HIS A 113 -9.50 22.69 -4.88
CA HIS A 113 -10.89 22.25 -4.77
C HIS A 113 -11.01 20.91 -4.01
N GLN A 114 -10.42 20.83 -2.82
CA GLN A 114 -10.42 19.62 -1.97
C GLN A 114 -11.82 19.01 -1.75
N ASN A 115 -12.85 19.85 -1.62
CA ASN A 115 -14.23 19.37 -1.40
C ASN A 115 -14.89 18.81 -2.68
N GLN A 116 -14.40 19.16 -3.86
CA GLN A 116 -14.98 18.75 -5.15
C GLN A 116 -14.33 17.48 -5.70
N SER A 117 -13.04 17.30 -5.45
CA SER A 117 -12.26 16.17 -5.98
C SER A 117 -12.62 14.82 -5.35
N ARG A 118 -13.28 14.80 -4.18
CA ARG A 118 -13.67 13.58 -3.42
C ARG A 118 -12.55 12.53 -3.37
N VAL A 119 -11.32 13.00 -3.13
CA VAL A 119 -10.13 12.15 -3.00
C VAL A 119 -10.01 11.68 -1.56
N THR A 120 -9.98 10.37 -1.35
CA THR A 120 -9.72 9.77 -0.05
C THR A 120 -8.29 9.23 -0.02
N LEU A 121 -7.49 9.70 0.93
CA LEU A 121 -6.17 9.16 1.22
C LEU A 121 -6.22 8.27 2.46
N LEU A 122 -5.85 7.02 2.29
CA LEU A 122 -5.71 6.03 3.35
C LEU A 122 -4.23 5.77 3.59
N SER A 123 -3.63 6.52 4.52
CA SER A 123 -2.23 6.35 4.93
C SER A 123 -2.13 5.99 6.41
N ALA A 124 -0.96 5.49 6.82
CA ALA A 124 -0.66 5.14 8.20
C ALA A 124 -0.84 6.32 9.19
N GLN A 125 -0.74 7.57 8.73
CA GLN A 125 -0.90 8.76 9.58
C GLN A 125 -2.28 8.84 10.26
N TRP A 126 -3.33 8.29 9.65
CA TRP A 126 -4.66 8.29 10.28
C TRP A 126 -4.75 7.30 11.46
N ALA A 127 -3.89 6.28 11.49
CA ALA A 127 -3.84 5.35 12.62
C ALA A 127 -3.47 6.02 13.94
N ALA A 128 -2.61 7.04 13.86
CA ALA A 128 -2.27 7.88 15.00
C ALA A 128 -3.46 8.73 15.47
N ALA A 129 -4.32 9.19 14.56
CA ALA A 129 -5.46 10.04 14.90
C ALA A 129 -6.57 9.28 15.66
N VAL A 130 -6.79 7.99 15.36
CA VAL A 130 -7.75 7.17 16.14
C VAL A 130 -7.19 6.81 17.51
N ALA A 131 -5.89 6.56 17.61
CA ALA A 131 -5.25 6.20 18.87
C ALA A 131 -5.34 7.31 19.93
N THR A 132 -5.47 8.57 19.51
CA THR A 132 -5.60 9.74 20.39
C THR A 132 -7.06 10.14 20.68
N MET A 133 -8.05 9.43 20.12
CA MET A 133 -9.45 9.73 20.39
C MET A 133 -9.84 9.40 21.84
N ALA A 134 -10.79 10.17 22.38
CA ALA A 134 -11.47 9.84 23.62
C ALA A 134 -12.11 8.43 23.52
N ALA A 135 -12.40 7.80 24.66
CA ALA A 135 -13.07 6.51 24.70
C ALA A 135 -14.50 6.66 24.17
N VAL A 136 -14.68 6.39 22.88
CA VAL A 136 -15.95 6.50 22.15
C VAL A 136 -16.29 5.11 21.59
N PRO A 137 -17.56 4.68 21.67
CA PRO A 137 -18.00 3.47 21.00
C PRO A 137 -17.78 3.55 19.48
N VAL A 138 -17.28 2.50 18.87
CA VAL A 138 -17.04 2.42 17.43
C VAL A 138 -18.32 2.67 16.63
N ALA A 139 -19.48 2.21 17.10
CA ALA A 139 -20.77 2.53 16.48
C ALA A 139 -21.04 4.04 16.37
N GLN A 140 -20.70 4.81 17.40
CA GLN A 140 -20.87 6.27 17.41
C GLN A 140 -19.90 6.95 16.46
N LEU A 141 -18.64 6.49 16.42
CA LEU A 141 -17.65 6.99 15.47
C LEU A 141 -18.11 6.78 14.03
N VAL A 142 -18.45 5.53 13.68
CA VAL A 142 -18.86 5.18 12.31
C VAL A 142 -20.14 5.90 11.90
N SER A 143 -21.14 5.99 12.78
CA SER A 143 -22.37 6.72 12.49
C SER A 143 -22.16 8.23 12.34
N SER A 144 -21.26 8.83 13.13
CA SER A 144 -20.94 10.26 13.01
C SER A 144 -20.32 10.60 11.65
N ILE A 145 -19.47 9.70 11.12
CA ILE A 145 -18.83 9.85 9.81
C ILE A 145 -19.81 9.59 8.68
N ALA A 146 -20.64 8.54 8.83
CA ALA A 146 -21.64 8.20 7.83
C ALA A 146 -22.73 9.29 7.69
N GLY A 147 -23.01 10.01 8.78
CA GLY A 147 -24.00 11.07 8.81
C GLY A 147 -25.40 10.53 8.52
N LYS A 148 -26.17 11.29 7.72
CA LYS A 148 -27.57 10.97 7.36
C LYS A 148 -27.72 10.43 5.93
N ASP A 149 -26.62 10.31 5.19
CA ASP A 149 -26.67 9.81 3.81
C ASP A 149 -26.89 8.30 3.81
N ALA A 150 -28.03 7.85 3.27
CA ALA A 150 -28.44 6.45 3.30
C ALA A 150 -27.44 5.54 2.59
N LEU A 151 -26.81 6.01 1.51
CA LEU A 151 -25.86 5.22 0.75
C LEU A 151 -24.53 5.10 1.50
N VAL A 152 -24.08 6.16 2.17
CA VAL A 152 -22.91 6.11 3.06
C VAL A 152 -23.16 5.20 4.26
N GLN A 153 -24.36 5.22 4.84
CA GLN A 153 -24.74 4.32 5.93
C GLN A 153 -24.75 2.85 5.49
N GLU A 154 -25.30 2.53 4.32
CA GLU A 154 -25.28 1.18 3.76
C GLU A 154 -23.83 0.70 3.55
N ARG A 155 -22.97 1.56 3.01
CA ARG A 155 -21.53 1.26 2.84
C ARG A 155 -20.85 1.01 4.17
N ALA A 156 -21.14 1.84 5.19
CA ALA A 156 -20.59 1.67 6.52
C ALA A 156 -20.98 0.30 7.10
N GLN A 157 -22.26 -0.08 7.03
CA GLN A 157 -22.74 -1.39 7.49
C GLN A 157 -22.07 -2.54 6.74
N ARG A 158 -21.95 -2.44 5.41
CA ARG A 158 -21.29 -3.44 4.58
C ARG A 158 -19.82 -3.59 4.94
N LEU A 159 -19.09 -2.49 5.08
CA LEU A 159 -17.67 -2.48 5.45
C LEU A 159 -17.45 -3.03 6.87
N THR A 160 -18.28 -2.64 7.84
CA THR A 160 -18.26 -3.17 9.21
C THR A 160 -18.40 -4.69 9.22
N LYS A 161 -19.31 -5.25 8.40
CA LYS A 161 -19.48 -6.70 8.25
C LYS A 161 -18.28 -7.37 7.57
N ILE A 162 -17.78 -6.80 6.48
CA ILE A 162 -16.66 -7.35 5.69
C ILE A 162 -15.38 -7.42 6.52
N LEU A 163 -15.11 -6.37 7.30
CA LEU A 163 -13.94 -6.24 8.15
C LEU A 163 -14.17 -6.76 9.58
N GLU A 164 -15.31 -7.37 9.86
CA GLU A 164 -15.65 -7.93 11.18
C GLU A 164 -15.39 -6.95 12.33
N VAL A 165 -15.81 -5.70 12.13
CA VAL A 165 -15.70 -4.64 13.14
C VAL A 165 -16.89 -4.77 14.09
N ASP A 166 -16.61 -4.93 15.38
CA ASP A 166 -17.66 -4.95 16.40
C ASP A 166 -18.07 -3.51 16.75
N PRO A 167 -19.35 -3.14 16.58
CA PRO A 167 -19.85 -1.80 16.92
C PRO A 167 -19.73 -1.47 18.42
N THR A 168 -19.64 -2.49 19.29
CA THR A 168 -19.54 -2.32 20.75
C THR A 168 -18.13 -2.02 21.24
N TRP A 169 -17.11 -2.20 20.40
CA TRP A 169 -15.74 -1.86 20.77
C TRP A 169 -15.59 -0.38 21.13
N VAL A 170 -14.62 -0.10 22.00
CA VAL A 170 -14.23 1.25 22.41
C VAL A 170 -12.90 1.59 21.77
N THR A 171 -12.79 2.76 21.13
CA THR A 171 -11.61 3.22 20.38
C THR A 171 -10.28 3.12 21.12
N ARG A 172 -10.30 3.31 22.44
CA ARG A 172 -9.12 3.26 23.32
C ARG A 172 -8.54 1.85 23.48
N ASP A 173 -9.39 0.83 23.49
CA ASP A 173 -9.02 -0.53 23.87
C ASP A 173 -8.74 -1.43 22.64
N LEU A 174 -8.74 -0.83 21.45
CA LEU A 174 -8.50 -1.54 20.20
C LEU A 174 -7.05 -2.01 20.09
N SER A 175 -6.85 -3.27 19.75
CA SER A 175 -5.58 -3.76 19.21
C SER A 175 -5.25 -3.06 17.88
N GLU A 176 -3.99 -3.12 17.46
CA GLU A 176 -3.54 -2.47 16.23
C GLU A 176 -4.35 -2.91 14.99
N GLY A 177 -4.54 -4.23 14.82
CA GLY A 177 -5.37 -4.78 13.74
C GLY A 177 -6.87 -4.46 13.88
N GLN A 178 -7.42 -4.32 15.10
CA GLN A 178 -8.79 -3.82 15.27
C GLN A 178 -8.89 -2.35 14.89
N ARG A 179 -7.92 -1.53 15.31
CA ARG A 179 -7.83 -0.12 14.96
C ARG A 179 -7.76 0.04 13.44
N ARG A 180 -6.89 -0.71 12.77
CA ARG A 180 -6.78 -0.74 11.30
C ARG A 180 -8.12 -0.99 10.62
N ARG A 181 -8.87 -2.00 11.07
CA ARG A 181 -10.19 -2.35 10.53
C ARG A 181 -11.21 -1.22 10.73
N VAL A 182 -11.27 -0.63 11.92
CA VAL A 182 -12.13 0.55 12.18
C VAL A 182 -11.74 1.72 11.27
N GLN A 183 -10.45 1.97 11.05
CA GLN A 183 -9.99 3.03 10.16
C GLN A 183 -10.43 2.83 8.71
N LEU A 184 -10.29 1.61 8.20
CA LEU A 184 -10.73 1.26 6.86
C LEU A 184 -12.24 1.48 6.69
N VAL A 185 -13.07 1.11 7.68
CA VAL A 185 -14.51 1.42 7.66
C VAL A 185 -14.73 2.94 7.58
N CYS A 186 -14.10 3.70 8.47
CA CYS A 186 -14.27 5.15 8.57
C CYS A 186 -13.83 5.90 7.31
N LEU A 187 -12.77 5.44 6.64
CA LEU A 187 -12.22 6.10 5.46
C LEU A 187 -12.89 5.66 4.16
N LEU A 188 -13.37 4.42 4.07
CA LEU A 188 -13.99 3.88 2.85
C LEU A 188 -15.52 4.02 2.83
N CYS A 189 -16.17 4.27 3.96
CA CYS A 189 -17.62 4.46 3.98
C CYS A 189 -18.06 5.71 3.21
N PRO A 190 -17.40 6.89 3.30
CA PRO A 190 -17.75 8.05 2.50
C PRO A 190 -17.55 7.79 1.00
N LEU A 191 -18.29 8.52 0.17
CA LEU A 191 -18.15 8.40 -1.28
C LEU A 191 -16.83 9.03 -1.75
N TYR A 192 -16.10 8.29 -2.57
CA TYR A 192 -14.84 8.72 -3.18
C TYR A 192 -14.89 8.53 -4.69
N ARG A 193 -14.24 9.44 -5.41
CA ARG A 193 -13.95 9.34 -6.85
C ARG A 193 -12.58 8.71 -7.09
N LEU A 194 -11.64 9.03 -6.20
CA LEU A 194 -10.30 8.46 -6.16
C LEU A 194 -9.98 8.02 -4.73
N ALA A 195 -9.59 6.76 -4.55
CA ALA A 195 -9.00 6.29 -3.31
C ALA A 195 -7.51 6.01 -3.50
N LEU A 196 -6.70 6.67 -2.68
CA LEU A 196 -5.25 6.52 -2.60
C LEU A 196 -4.94 5.65 -1.38
N LEU A 197 -4.41 4.46 -1.63
CA LEU A 197 -4.18 3.41 -0.65
C LEU A 197 -2.68 3.27 -0.41
N ASP A 198 -2.19 3.67 0.76
CA ASP A 198 -0.79 3.51 1.15
C ASP A 198 -0.67 2.41 2.21
N GLU A 199 -0.14 1.26 1.80
CA GLU A 199 0.04 0.05 2.62
C GLU A 199 -1.20 -0.37 3.41
N VAL A 200 -2.38 -0.29 2.76
CA VAL A 200 -3.60 -0.30 3.55
C VAL A 200 -3.97 -1.64 4.20
N THR A 201 -3.42 -2.71 3.64
CA THR A 201 -3.57 -4.09 4.11
C THR A 201 -2.48 -4.52 5.08
N ALA A 202 -1.54 -3.63 5.42
CA ALA A 202 -0.62 -3.88 6.52
C ALA A 202 -1.46 -4.19 7.78
N GLU A 203 -1.05 -5.22 8.53
CA GLU A 203 -1.71 -5.70 9.76
C GLU A 203 -3.09 -6.37 9.60
N LEU A 204 -3.58 -6.58 8.36
CA LEU A 204 -4.74 -7.44 8.13
C LEU A 204 -4.33 -8.91 8.01
N ASP A 205 -5.11 -9.79 8.62
CA ASP A 205 -5.00 -11.22 8.34
C ASP A 205 -5.40 -11.54 6.90
N VAL A 206 -5.02 -12.74 6.43
CA VAL A 206 -5.22 -13.19 5.04
C VAL A 206 -6.69 -13.11 4.60
N VAL A 207 -7.62 -13.45 5.49
CA VAL A 207 -9.07 -13.46 5.18
C VAL A 207 -9.60 -12.03 5.10
N SER A 208 -9.30 -11.20 6.10
CA SER A 208 -9.67 -9.78 6.13
C SER A 208 -9.12 -9.03 4.91
N ARG A 209 -7.85 -9.29 4.54
CA ARG A 209 -7.20 -8.75 3.34
C ARG A 209 -7.97 -9.14 2.07
N ARG A 210 -8.23 -10.44 1.86
CA ARG A 210 -8.95 -10.91 0.66
C ARG A 210 -10.33 -10.26 0.55
N ARG A 211 -11.06 -10.16 1.66
CA ARG A 211 -12.38 -9.53 1.72
C ARG A 211 -12.32 -8.04 1.38
N LEU A 212 -11.33 -7.31 1.89
CA LEU A 212 -11.11 -5.90 1.56
C LEU A 212 -10.80 -5.71 0.06
N LEU A 213 -9.90 -6.51 -0.51
CA LEU A 213 -9.56 -6.42 -1.94
C LEU A 213 -10.78 -6.72 -2.82
N SER A 214 -11.58 -7.74 -2.49
CA SER A 214 -12.83 -8.03 -3.19
C SER A 214 -13.85 -6.89 -3.07
N PHE A 215 -13.94 -6.25 -1.90
CA PHE A 215 -14.76 -5.05 -1.73
C PHE A 215 -14.28 -3.92 -2.63
N LEU A 216 -12.98 -3.58 -2.60
CA LEU A 216 -12.41 -2.51 -3.40
C LEU A 216 -12.63 -2.74 -4.90
N LEU A 217 -12.45 -3.97 -5.38
CA LEU A 217 -12.72 -4.34 -6.77
C LEU A 217 -14.19 -4.10 -7.15
N ALA A 218 -15.12 -4.66 -6.38
CA ALA A 218 -16.55 -4.54 -6.67
C ALA A 218 -17.04 -3.08 -6.57
N ASP A 219 -16.58 -2.37 -5.54
CA ASP A 219 -16.99 -1.00 -5.22
C ASP A 219 -16.46 0.03 -6.20
N SER A 220 -15.20 -0.12 -6.64
CA SER A 220 -14.61 0.75 -7.67
C SER A 220 -15.22 0.48 -9.04
N THR A 221 -15.41 -0.80 -9.41
CA THR A 221 -16.02 -1.18 -10.69
C THR A 221 -17.46 -0.68 -10.81
N MET A 222 -18.28 -0.88 -9.79
CA MET A 222 -19.69 -0.45 -9.79
C MET A 222 -19.85 1.06 -9.94
N ARG A 223 -18.93 1.84 -9.36
CA ARG A 223 -19.04 3.31 -9.31
C ARG A 223 -18.19 4.04 -10.34
N GLY A 224 -17.35 3.31 -11.08
CA GLY A 224 -16.32 3.90 -11.95
C GLY A 224 -15.25 4.68 -11.18
N ALA A 225 -15.04 4.37 -9.89
CA ALA A 225 -14.05 5.07 -9.07
C ALA A 225 -12.63 4.56 -9.36
N SER A 226 -11.65 5.45 -9.32
CA SER A 226 -10.24 5.13 -9.50
C SER A 226 -9.58 4.73 -8.18
N LEU A 227 -8.60 3.83 -8.25
CA LEU A 227 -7.73 3.46 -7.13
C LEU A 227 -6.27 3.70 -7.49
N VAL A 228 -5.47 4.20 -6.56
CA VAL A 228 -4.00 4.11 -6.63
C VAL A 228 -3.53 3.42 -5.36
N TYR A 229 -2.88 2.27 -5.50
CA TYR A 229 -2.48 1.43 -4.40
C TYR A 229 -0.95 1.27 -4.38
N CYS A 230 -0.32 1.81 -3.35
CA CYS A 230 1.06 1.54 -2.97
C CYS A 230 1.11 0.39 -1.96
N THR A 231 1.73 -0.73 -2.33
CA THR A 231 2.03 -1.81 -1.39
C THR A 231 3.21 -2.67 -1.84
N HIS A 232 3.88 -3.28 -0.87
CA HIS A 232 4.90 -4.30 -1.07
C HIS A 232 4.36 -5.75 -1.02
N VAL A 233 3.03 -5.92 -0.90
CA VAL A 233 2.37 -7.24 -0.82
C VAL A 233 1.42 -7.41 -2.01
N PHE A 234 1.80 -8.25 -2.97
CA PHE A 234 1.06 -8.39 -4.24
C PHE A 234 -0.02 -9.48 -4.24
N ASP A 235 -0.13 -10.28 -3.18
CA ASP A 235 -1.13 -11.35 -3.08
C ASP A 235 -2.55 -10.85 -3.35
N GLY A 236 -3.19 -11.39 -4.39
CA GLY A 236 -4.57 -11.07 -4.74
C GLY A 236 -4.77 -9.70 -5.41
N LEU A 237 -3.68 -9.00 -5.78
CA LEU A 237 -3.77 -7.75 -6.54
C LEU A 237 -3.89 -7.94 -8.05
N GLU A 238 -3.63 -9.16 -8.56
CA GLU A 238 -3.75 -9.49 -9.99
C GLU A 238 -5.17 -9.23 -10.51
N ASP A 239 -6.19 -9.59 -9.73
CA ASP A 239 -7.59 -9.33 -10.06
C ASP A 239 -7.97 -7.84 -9.94
N LEU A 240 -7.25 -7.10 -9.08
CA LEU A 240 -7.59 -5.71 -8.76
C LEU A 240 -6.96 -4.74 -9.75
N CYS A 241 -5.67 -4.89 -10.03
CA CYS A 241 -4.87 -3.87 -10.70
C CYS A 241 -5.00 -3.95 -12.22
N THR A 242 -5.25 -2.79 -12.83
CA THR A 242 -5.36 -2.59 -14.28
C THR A 242 -4.13 -1.91 -14.87
N HIS A 243 -3.41 -1.15 -14.07
CA HIS A 243 -2.25 -0.35 -14.46
C HIS A 243 -1.19 -0.43 -13.37
N ALA A 244 0.07 -0.17 -13.74
CA ALA A 244 1.16 0.01 -12.80
C ALA A 244 2.00 1.25 -13.12
N LEU A 245 2.43 1.92 -12.07
CA LEU A 245 3.36 3.04 -12.08
C LEU A 245 4.63 2.61 -11.33
N HIS A 246 5.79 2.75 -11.97
CA HIS A 246 7.08 2.50 -11.33
C HIS A 246 7.79 3.82 -11.04
N LEU A 247 7.96 4.11 -9.75
CA LEU A 247 8.69 5.27 -9.24
C LEU A 247 10.08 4.84 -8.74
N HIS A 248 11.12 5.48 -9.25
CA HIS A 248 12.52 5.22 -8.87
C HIS A 248 13.26 6.53 -8.63
N HIS A 249 13.83 6.69 -7.44
CA HIS A 249 14.51 7.92 -7.00
C HIS A 249 13.77 9.22 -7.41
N GLY A 250 12.46 9.28 -7.12
CA GLY A 250 11.67 10.48 -7.40
C GLY A 250 11.33 10.72 -8.86
N ARG A 251 11.62 9.78 -9.76
CA ARG A 251 11.28 9.85 -11.19
C ARG A 251 10.35 8.71 -11.57
N LEU A 252 9.43 8.99 -12.47
CA LEU A 252 8.59 7.95 -13.06
C LEU A 252 9.39 7.25 -14.16
N VAL A 253 9.54 5.94 -14.03
CA VAL A 253 10.27 5.11 -15.00
C VAL A 253 9.31 4.37 -15.92
N ARG A 254 8.16 3.94 -15.38
CA ARG A 254 7.14 3.23 -16.14
C ARG A 254 5.75 3.68 -15.71
N CYS A 255 4.86 3.70 -16.69
CA CYS A 255 3.42 3.79 -16.51
C CYS A 255 2.85 2.89 -17.59
N GLU A 256 2.19 1.79 -17.25
CA GLU A 256 1.64 0.89 -18.28
C GLU A 256 0.44 0.06 -17.77
N PRO A 257 -0.47 -0.39 -18.66
CA PRO A 257 -1.52 -1.33 -18.31
C PRO A 257 -0.92 -2.70 -17.97
N LEU A 258 -1.46 -3.39 -16.97
CA LEU A 258 -1.02 -4.71 -16.51
C LEU A 258 -1.62 -5.87 -17.32
N ALA A 259 -1.87 -5.68 -18.62
CA ALA A 259 -2.62 -6.65 -19.41
C ALA A 259 -1.81 -7.93 -19.71
N GLY A 260 -2.21 -9.04 -19.06
CA GLY A 260 -2.07 -10.41 -19.58
C GLY A 260 -0.64 -10.91 -19.87
N GLY A 261 0.34 -10.48 -19.07
CA GLY A 261 1.71 -10.98 -19.16
C GLY A 261 1.83 -12.48 -18.88
N ARG A 262 2.92 -13.11 -19.35
CA ARG A 262 3.26 -14.50 -18.99
C ARG A 262 3.67 -14.66 -17.53
N LEU A 263 4.12 -13.57 -16.91
CA LEU A 263 4.65 -13.52 -15.55
C LEU A 263 3.56 -13.12 -14.56
N SER A 264 3.69 -13.56 -13.31
CA SER A 264 2.86 -13.05 -12.21
C SER A 264 3.10 -11.56 -12.01
N LEU A 265 2.18 -10.89 -11.31
CA LEU A 265 2.38 -9.48 -10.95
C LEU A 265 3.65 -9.29 -10.10
N TYR A 266 3.93 -10.24 -9.20
CA TYR A 266 5.14 -10.24 -8.38
C TYR A 266 6.40 -10.29 -9.25
N ASP A 267 6.47 -11.24 -10.19
CA ASP A 267 7.65 -11.42 -11.05
C ASP A 267 7.86 -10.22 -11.98
N THR A 268 6.77 -9.67 -12.51
CA THR A 268 6.81 -8.46 -13.35
C THR A 268 7.39 -7.29 -12.57
N VAL A 269 6.91 -7.04 -11.35
CA VAL A 269 7.41 -5.95 -10.52
C VAL A 269 8.85 -6.20 -10.07
N LEU A 270 9.20 -7.45 -9.74
CA LEU A 270 10.56 -7.83 -9.36
C LEU A 270 11.54 -7.56 -10.52
N GLU A 271 11.17 -7.93 -11.75
CA GLU A 271 11.95 -7.62 -12.95
C GLU A 271 12.14 -6.11 -13.13
N TRP A 272 11.09 -5.32 -12.93
CA TRP A 272 11.17 -3.86 -13.06
C TRP A 272 12.09 -3.22 -12.04
N LEU A 273 11.96 -3.62 -10.77
CA LEU A 273 12.84 -3.15 -9.69
C LEU A 273 14.29 -3.58 -9.97
N SER A 274 14.48 -4.74 -10.58
CA SER A 274 15.81 -5.26 -10.92
C SER A 274 16.46 -4.56 -12.10
N ALA A 275 15.71 -4.28 -13.15
CA ALA A 275 16.22 -3.71 -14.40
C ALA A 275 16.69 -2.25 -14.26
N VAL A 276 16.13 -1.50 -13.31
CA VAL A 276 16.41 -0.06 -13.15
C VAL A 276 17.64 0.20 -12.28
N GLY A 277 18.26 -0.86 -11.73
CA GLY A 277 19.46 -0.70 -10.94
C GLY A 277 19.18 -0.10 -9.57
N ASP A 278 18.07 -0.49 -8.92
CA ASP A 278 18.02 -0.63 -7.46
C ASP A 278 19.00 -1.75 -7.06
N ALA A 279 20.27 -1.59 -7.45
CA ALA A 279 21.31 -2.61 -7.54
C ALA A 279 21.71 -3.15 -6.16
N SER A 280 21.45 -2.37 -5.09
CA SER A 280 21.57 -2.86 -3.72
C SER A 280 20.59 -3.99 -3.40
N THR A 281 19.48 -4.08 -4.14
CA THR A 281 18.39 -5.01 -3.86
C THR A 281 18.36 -6.14 -4.88
N ALA A 282 18.48 -5.88 -6.18
CA ALA A 282 18.29 -6.91 -7.20
C ALA A 282 19.55 -7.70 -7.58
N GLU A 283 20.69 -7.03 -7.82
CA GLU A 283 21.97 -7.73 -7.96
C GLU A 283 22.33 -8.41 -6.63
N GLY A 284 22.03 -7.74 -5.50
CA GLY A 284 22.10 -8.33 -4.17
C GLY A 284 21.24 -9.59 -4.03
N ILE A 285 19.96 -9.56 -4.42
CA ILE A 285 19.06 -10.71 -4.34
C ILE A 285 19.49 -11.81 -5.31
N LEU A 286 19.79 -11.52 -6.57
CA LEU A 286 20.21 -12.54 -7.54
C LEU A 286 21.57 -13.15 -7.15
N ALA A 287 22.56 -12.35 -6.74
CA ALA A 287 23.82 -12.87 -6.23
C ALA A 287 23.63 -13.65 -4.91
N THR A 288 22.76 -13.19 -4.01
CA THR A 288 22.43 -13.91 -2.77
C THR A 288 21.69 -15.21 -3.09
N LEU A 289 20.79 -15.23 -4.07
CA LEU A 289 20.07 -16.42 -4.50
C LEU A 289 21.01 -17.40 -5.21
N GLU A 290 21.95 -16.92 -6.02
CA GLU A 290 23.02 -17.73 -6.62
C GLU A 290 23.98 -18.29 -5.57
N GLU A 291 24.41 -17.47 -4.59
CA GLU A 291 25.21 -17.92 -3.43
C GLU A 291 24.46 -18.95 -2.58
N LEU A 292 23.13 -18.81 -2.44
CA LEU A 292 22.25 -19.74 -1.73
C LEU A 292 21.78 -20.93 -2.59
N GLY A 293 22.17 -21.00 -3.87
CA GLY A 293 21.81 -22.07 -4.79
C GLY A 293 20.32 -22.17 -5.13
N LYS A 294 19.56 -21.06 -5.08
CA LYS A 294 18.11 -21.02 -5.31
C LYS A 294 17.77 -20.32 -6.63
N SER A 295 16.91 -20.94 -7.44
CA SER A 295 16.42 -20.33 -8.69
C SER A 295 15.32 -19.29 -8.40
N PRO A 296 15.34 -18.11 -9.06
CA PRO A 296 14.26 -17.12 -8.95
C PRO A 296 12.97 -17.54 -9.66
N ALA A 297 13.03 -18.55 -10.54
CA ALA A 297 11.87 -19.06 -11.27
C ALA A 297 11.23 -20.25 -10.53
N GLY A 298 10.13 -19.99 -9.82
CA GLY A 298 9.01 -20.91 -9.62
C GLY A 298 9.27 -22.26 -8.91
N GLY A 299 8.66 -22.41 -7.74
CA GLY A 299 7.98 -23.66 -7.38
C GLY A 299 8.83 -24.84 -6.93
N GLU A 300 10.11 -24.68 -6.58
CA GLU A 300 10.78 -25.71 -5.79
C GLU A 300 10.09 -25.82 -4.44
N ALA A 301 9.50 -27.00 -4.18
CA ALA A 301 8.94 -27.34 -2.88
C ALA A 301 10.00 -27.06 -1.82
N ALA A 302 9.60 -26.40 -0.73
CA ALA A 302 10.51 -26.14 0.38
C ALA A 302 11.27 -27.44 0.72
N PRO A 303 12.60 -27.39 0.88
CA PRO A 303 13.38 -28.59 1.16
C PRO A 303 12.75 -29.32 2.34
N PRO A 304 12.60 -30.66 2.26
CA PRO A 304 11.97 -31.42 3.33
C PRO A 304 12.69 -31.11 4.65
N PRO A 305 11.94 -31.00 5.77
CA PRO A 305 12.55 -30.69 7.05
C PRO A 305 13.65 -31.73 7.35
N PRO A 306 14.78 -31.31 7.95
CA PRO A 306 15.84 -32.24 8.31
C PRO A 306 15.29 -33.37 9.18
N GLU A 307 15.79 -34.60 9.00
CA GLU A 307 15.38 -35.75 9.80
C GLU A 307 15.51 -35.41 11.29
N GLN A 308 14.38 -35.46 12.01
CA GLN A 308 14.29 -35.09 13.41
C GLN A 308 15.07 -36.09 14.27
N THR A 309 16.33 -35.80 14.55
CA THR A 309 17.18 -36.58 15.45
C THR A 309 17.36 -35.83 16.76
N GLY A 310 16.44 -36.01 17.71
CA GLY A 310 16.60 -35.49 19.08
C GLY A 310 15.32 -35.05 19.80
N LYS A 311 15.50 -34.50 21.01
CA LYS A 311 14.45 -33.94 21.88
C LYS A 311 13.85 -32.67 21.24
N ALA A 312 12.55 -32.44 21.44
CA ALA A 312 11.83 -31.26 20.97
C ALA A 312 12.58 -29.94 21.27
N ALA A 313 12.48 -28.99 20.36
CA ALA A 313 12.99 -27.63 20.58
C ALA A 313 12.05 -26.83 21.49
N VAL A 314 10.74 -26.98 21.26
CA VAL A 314 9.68 -26.33 22.03
C VAL A 314 8.63 -27.39 22.36
N ASP A 315 8.32 -27.54 23.65
CA ASP A 315 7.18 -28.31 24.14
C ASP A 315 6.27 -27.34 24.91
N LEU A 316 5.10 -27.04 24.34
CA LEU A 316 3.99 -26.43 25.08
C LEU A 316 3.04 -27.55 25.50
N LEU A 317 2.77 -27.64 26.80
CA LEU A 317 1.88 -28.66 27.37
C LEU A 317 0.81 -27.98 28.21
N ASP A 318 -0.43 -28.22 27.82
CA ASP A 318 -1.65 -27.84 28.54
C ASP A 318 -1.70 -26.36 28.98
N VAL A 319 -1.27 -25.44 28.12
CA VAL A 319 -1.18 -24.03 28.48
C VAL A 319 -2.57 -23.39 28.48
N VAL A 320 -2.94 -22.83 29.64
CA VAL A 320 -4.13 -22.00 29.83
C VAL A 320 -3.68 -20.59 30.21
N TRP A 321 -4.06 -19.59 29.40
CA TRP A 321 -3.61 -18.21 29.63
C TRP A 321 -4.63 -17.20 29.09
N GLY A 322 -4.79 -16.04 29.73
CA GLY A 322 -5.62 -14.94 29.25
C GLY A 322 -5.33 -13.63 29.98
N PHE A 323 -5.63 -12.49 29.33
CA PHE A 323 -5.39 -11.16 29.89
C PHE A 323 -6.35 -10.79 31.04
N HIS A 324 -7.55 -11.38 31.07
CA HIS A 324 -8.57 -11.13 32.08
C HIS A 324 -9.03 -12.43 32.72
N HIS A 325 -9.24 -12.40 34.04
CA HIS A 325 -9.75 -13.55 34.79
C HIS A 325 -11.11 -13.99 34.21
N GLY A 326 -11.23 -15.28 33.88
CA GLY A 326 -12.47 -15.90 33.38
C GLY A 326 -12.60 -16.03 31.87
N HIS A 327 -11.76 -15.37 31.07
CA HIS A 327 -11.76 -15.50 29.61
C HIS A 327 -10.36 -15.89 29.09
N PRO A 328 -9.97 -17.17 29.21
CA PRO A 328 -8.70 -17.65 28.71
C PRO A 328 -8.64 -17.53 27.18
N LEU A 329 -7.59 -16.86 26.69
CA LEU A 329 -7.20 -16.75 25.29
C LEU A 329 -6.70 -18.09 24.76
N PHE A 330 -5.81 -18.75 25.53
CA PHE A 330 -5.39 -20.12 25.28
C PHE A 330 -6.11 -21.07 26.24
N ARG A 331 -6.67 -22.15 25.69
CA ARG A 331 -7.40 -23.16 26.44
C ARG A 331 -6.76 -24.51 26.15
N HIS A 332 -5.99 -25.02 27.10
CA HIS A 332 -5.33 -26.33 27.00
C HIS A 332 -4.45 -26.46 25.74
N LEU A 333 -3.73 -25.38 25.40
CA LEU A 333 -2.90 -25.33 24.19
C LEU A 333 -1.68 -26.24 24.37
N SER A 334 -1.56 -27.25 23.52
CA SER A 334 -0.44 -28.21 23.53
C SER A 334 0.09 -28.42 22.12
N PHE A 335 1.40 -28.26 21.93
CA PHE A 335 2.09 -28.63 20.69
C PHE A 335 3.60 -28.77 20.92
N THR A 336 4.24 -29.50 20.01
CA THR A 336 5.67 -29.75 20.01
C THR A 336 6.29 -29.29 18.69
N VAL A 337 7.39 -28.54 18.76
CA VAL A 337 8.18 -28.12 17.59
C VAL A 337 9.54 -28.80 17.65
N GLY A 338 9.88 -29.53 16.59
CA GLY A 338 11.17 -30.22 16.45
C GLY A 338 12.33 -29.24 16.23
N ARG A 339 13.57 -29.70 16.48
CA ARG A 339 14.76 -28.91 16.10
C ARG A 339 14.89 -28.87 14.58
N GLY A 340 15.22 -27.70 14.03
CA GLY A 340 15.44 -27.52 12.59
C GLY A 340 14.16 -27.44 11.75
N THR A 341 12.97 -27.47 12.35
CA THR A 341 11.71 -27.29 11.61
C THR A 341 11.40 -25.80 11.41
N CYS A 342 11.04 -25.42 10.18
CA CYS A 342 10.46 -24.11 9.91
C CYS A 342 8.93 -24.22 9.97
N CYS A 343 8.31 -23.59 10.95
CA CYS A 343 6.87 -23.63 11.16
C CYS A 343 6.25 -22.26 10.89
N LEU A 344 5.12 -22.25 10.18
CA LEU A 344 4.31 -21.05 9.99
C LEU A 344 3.23 -20.99 11.08
N LEU A 345 3.29 -19.99 11.95
CA LEU A 345 2.20 -19.69 12.88
C LEU A 345 1.16 -18.81 12.19
N THR A 346 -0.04 -19.36 11.95
CA THR A 346 -1.13 -18.66 11.27
C THR A 346 -2.41 -18.66 12.09
N GLY A 347 -3.30 -17.71 11.83
CA GLY A 347 -4.56 -17.53 12.55
C GLY A 347 -5.15 -16.14 12.33
N ALA A 348 -6.44 -15.99 12.61
CA ALA A 348 -7.15 -14.71 12.48
C ALA A 348 -6.57 -13.63 13.42
N ASN A 349 -6.88 -12.35 13.14
CA ASN A 349 -6.52 -11.25 14.03
C ASN A 349 -7.19 -11.43 15.41
N GLY A 350 -6.40 -11.34 16.48
CA GLY A 350 -6.86 -11.61 17.85
C GLY A 350 -6.77 -13.08 18.30
N ALA A 351 -6.32 -14.02 17.45
CA ALA A 351 -6.17 -15.43 17.81
C ALA A 351 -5.02 -15.75 18.80
N GLY A 352 -4.32 -14.73 19.31
CA GLY A 352 -3.21 -14.90 20.26
C GLY A 352 -1.84 -15.17 19.63
N LYS A 353 -1.65 -15.00 18.32
CA LYS A 353 -0.36 -15.28 17.64
C LYS A 353 0.85 -14.56 18.24
N THR A 354 0.72 -13.29 18.61
CA THR A 354 1.78 -12.48 19.24
C THR A 354 1.93 -12.76 20.73
N THR A 355 0.88 -13.32 21.34
CA THR A 355 0.85 -13.68 22.76
C THR A 355 1.51 -15.04 23.00
N LEU A 356 1.41 -15.95 22.01
CA LEU A 356 2.05 -17.25 22.00
C LEU A 356 3.56 -17.10 21.80
#